data_AF-A0AAU8FFQ0-F1
#
_entry.id   AF-A0AAU8FFQ0-F1
#
_cell.length_a   1.000
_cell.length_b   1.000
_cell.length_c   1.000
_cell.angle_alpha   90.00
_cell.angle_beta   90.00
_cell.angle_gamma   90.00
#
_symmetry.space_group_name_H-M   'P 1'
#
loop_
_entity.id
_entity.type
_entity.pdbx_description
1 polymer ?
#
loop_
_entity_poly.entity_id
_entity_poly.type
_entity_poly.pdbx_seq_one_letter_code
_entity_poly.pdbx_strand_id
1 'polypeptide(L)'
;MTTDRMSTAGYVPSNYFANFGGTSAARPQVAGVAALTLSVNPTPTEVQVRTKLQQTAIDMGPGGFDNSFGYGRVNALAAVQSSLPTSFVSGPSVVCPSASYSVTNMLAGATVTWSSSNTSILTINAPTAAATRVGDGQATITANIQYTAGCTPFRVTKTVNVGKPIISFTVNGQPFTNG
;
A
#
# COMPACT_ATOMS: atom_id res chain seq x y z
N MET A 1 -7.83 30.74 -3.75
CA MET A 1 -8.36 31.81 -4.63
C MET A 1 -9.68 32.26 -4.06
N THR A 2 -9.77 33.49 -3.56
CA THR A 2 -11.03 34.08 -3.11
C THR A 2 -11.47 35.08 -4.17
N THR A 3 -12.63 34.85 -4.78
CA THR A 3 -13.22 35.76 -5.76
C THR A 3 -13.71 37.02 -5.04
N ASP A 4 -13.08 38.17 -5.29
CA ASP A 4 -13.58 39.47 -4.83
C ASP A 4 -14.79 39.91 -5.68
N ARG A 5 -15.65 40.76 -5.11
CA ARG A 5 -16.76 41.43 -5.80
C ARG A 5 -16.21 42.59 -6.63
N MET A 6 -16.36 42.51 -7.95
CA MET A 6 -16.02 43.62 -8.86
C MET A 6 -17.09 44.75 -8.78
N SER A 7 -16.70 45.97 -8.39
CA SER A 7 -17.31 47.30 -8.69
C SER A 7 -16.61 48.42 -7.89
N THR A 8 -17.11 49.67 -7.92
CA THR A 8 -16.71 50.87 -7.14
C THR A 8 -16.62 50.67 -5.61
N ALA A 9 -16.93 49.48 -5.09
CA ALA A 9 -16.77 49.06 -3.71
C ALA A 9 -15.60 48.06 -3.48
N GLY A 10 -14.82 47.73 -4.50
CA GLY A 10 -13.66 46.82 -4.42
C GLY A 10 -12.37 47.55 -4.04
N TYR A 11 -11.46 46.87 -3.34
CA TYR A 11 -10.25 47.49 -2.76
C TYR A 11 -9.07 47.62 -3.76
N VAL A 12 -9.07 46.91 -4.88
CA VAL A 12 -8.00 46.96 -5.90
C VAL A 12 -8.52 46.71 -7.33
N PRO A 13 -7.86 47.26 -8.36
CA PRO A 13 -8.31 47.14 -9.76
C PRO A 13 -7.98 45.79 -10.43
N SER A 14 -7.37 44.83 -9.72
CA SER A 14 -6.93 43.54 -10.28
C SER A 14 -7.74 42.36 -9.77
N ASN A 15 -7.98 41.37 -10.63
CA ASN A 15 -8.72 40.13 -10.33
C ASN A 15 -8.02 39.19 -9.32
N TYR A 16 -6.80 39.52 -8.91
CA TYR A 16 -5.95 38.64 -8.11
C TYR A 16 -5.31 39.43 -6.97
N PHE A 17 -5.46 38.93 -5.75
CA PHE A 17 -4.61 39.32 -4.61
C PHE A 17 -3.44 38.33 -4.54
N ALA A 18 -2.21 38.84 -4.61
CA ALA A 18 -0.99 38.02 -4.54
C ALA A 18 -0.70 37.47 -3.12
N ASN A 19 -1.28 38.09 -2.09
CA ASN A 19 -1.08 37.70 -0.69
C ASN A 19 -2.35 37.05 -0.12
N PHE A 20 -2.48 35.73 -0.27
CA PHE A 20 -3.41 34.93 0.52
C PHE A 20 -2.62 34.16 1.57
N GLY A 21 -2.54 34.71 2.78
CA GLY A 21 -1.79 34.16 3.90
C GLY A 21 -2.69 33.69 5.04
N GLY A 22 -2.08 33.07 6.06
CA GLY A 22 -2.76 32.63 7.28
C GLY A 22 -3.38 31.23 7.19
N THR A 23 -4.06 30.81 8.26
CA THR A 23 -4.63 29.45 8.40
C THR A 23 -5.67 29.14 7.31
N SER A 24 -6.32 30.15 6.75
CA SER A 24 -7.23 30.03 5.61
C SER A 24 -6.54 29.57 4.32
N ALA A 25 -5.24 29.86 4.14
CA ALA A 25 -4.43 29.35 3.03
C ALA A 25 -3.90 27.93 3.28
N ALA A 26 -3.69 27.56 4.55
CA ALA A 26 -3.28 26.21 4.95
C ALA A 26 -4.40 25.17 4.80
N ARG A 27 -5.65 25.53 5.13
CA ARG A 27 -6.83 24.63 5.01
C ARG A 27 -7.01 23.99 3.62
N PRO A 28 -7.02 24.74 2.50
CA PRO A 28 -7.17 24.14 1.18
C PRO A 28 -5.97 23.28 0.77
N GLN A 29 -4.76 23.55 1.30
CA GLN A 29 -3.60 22.70 1.04
C GLN A 29 -3.79 21.32 1.68
N VAL A 30 -4.17 21.27 2.96
CA VAL A 30 -4.45 19.99 3.66
C VAL A 30 -5.63 19.26 3.01
N ALA A 31 -6.69 19.99 2.62
CA ALA A 31 -7.82 19.40 1.90
C ALA A 31 -7.42 18.80 0.55
N GLY A 32 -6.54 19.46 -0.20
CA GLY A 32 -6.00 18.93 -1.46
C GLY A 32 -5.18 17.66 -1.26
N VAL A 33 -4.34 17.59 -0.22
CA VAL A 33 -3.59 16.37 0.11
C VAL A 33 -4.52 15.24 0.54
N ALA A 34 -5.55 15.53 1.32
CA ALA A 34 -6.57 14.55 1.70
C ALA A 34 -7.30 14.00 0.47
N ALA A 35 -7.68 14.87 -0.47
CA ALA A 35 -8.31 14.46 -1.73
C ALA A 35 -7.39 13.60 -2.59
N LEU A 36 -6.10 13.95 -2.70
CA LEU A 36 -5.10 13.14 -3.41
C LEU A 36 -4.89 11.76 -2.74
N THR A 37 -4.94 11.73 -1.42
CA THR A 37 -4.87 10.49 -0.64
C THR A 37 -6.07 9.58 -0.93
N LEU A 38 -7.27 10.17 -1.01
CA LEU A 38 -8.50 9.46 -1.38
C LEU A 38 -8.56 9.05 -2.85
N SER A 39 -7.90 9.79 -3.75
CA SER A 39 -7.89 9.42 -5.18
C SER A 39 -7.10 8.14 -5.45
N VAL A 40 -6.08 7.84 -4.64
CA VAL A 40 -5.30 6.59 -4.76
C VAL A 40 -5.90 5.44 -3.96
N ASN A 41 -6.65 5.75 -2.90
CA ASN A 41 -7.35 4.77 -2.08
C ASN A 41 -8.68 5.38 -1.58
N PRO A 42 -9.81 5.06 -2.23
CA PRO A 42 -11.11 5.68 -1.91
C PRO A 42 -11.83 5.02 -0.73
N THR A 43 -11.27 3.97 -0.14
CA THR A 43 -11.90 3.19 0.93
C THR A 43 -11.73 3.69 2.38
N PRO A 44 -10.70 4.48 2.77
CA PRO A 44 -10.49 4.81 4.16
C PRO A 44 -11.53 5.81 4.66
N THR A 45 -11.89 5.69 5.93
CA THR A 45 -12.78 6.64 6.62
C THR A 45 -12.08 7.97 6.85
N GLU A 46 -12.86 9.02 7.15
CA GLU A 46 -12.33 10.34 7.53
C GLU A 46 -11.27 10.26 8.63
N VAL A 47 -11.53 9.46 9.67
CA VAL A 47 -10.60 9.25 10.79
C VAL A 47 -9.30 8.60 10.30
N GLN A 48 -9.39 7.61 9.42
CA GLN A 48 -8.21 6.95 8.87
C GLN A 48 -7.38 7.91 8.00
N VAL A 49 -8.04 8.75 7.18
CA VAL A 49 -7.35 9.78 6.39
C VAL A 49 -6.65 10.78 7.31
N ARG A 50 -7.34 11.26 8.34
CA ARG A 50 -6.77 12.18 9.34
C ARG A 50 -5.53 11.58 10.00
N THR A 51 -5.63 10.35 10.51
CA THR A 51 -4.50 9.67 11.17
C THR A 51 -3.31 9.50 10.22
N LYS A 52 -3.55 9.15 8.95
CA LYS A 52 -2.47 9.04 7.96
C LYS A 52 -1.78 10.37 7.71
N LEU A 53 -2.53 11.46 7.58
CA LEU A 53 -1.95 12.80 7.43
C LEU A 53 -1.13 13.21 8.64
N GLN A 54 -1.56 12.85 9.86
CA GLN A 54 -0.83 13.12 11.09
C GLN A 54 0.46 12.30 11.20
N GLN A 55 0.39 11.00 10.90
CA GLN A 55 1.55 10.09 10.98
C GLN A 55 2.62 10.36 9.92
N THR A 56 2.24 10.99 8.81
CA THR A 56 3.14 11.29 7.69
C THR A 56 3.60 12.74 7.68
N ALA A 57 3.07 13.59 8.56
CA ALA A 57 3.51 14.96 8.71
C ALA A 57 4.98 15.01 9.16
N ILE A 58 5.70 16.01 8.65
CA ILE A 58 7.06 16.32 9.07
C ILE A 58 6.95 17.17 10.32
N ASP A 59 7.36 16.65 11.45
CA ASP A 59 7.41 17.39 12.71
C ASP A 59 8.33 18.62 12.57
N MET A 60 7.81 19.78 12.94
CA MET A 60 8.49 21.09 12.85
C MET A 60 8.78 21.68 14.23
N GLY A 61 8.44 20.96 15.31
CA GLY A 61 8.49 21.41 16.69
C GLY A 61 9.06 20.33 17.63
N PRO A 62 8.71 20.37 18.92
CA PRO A 62 9.00 19.29 19.85
C PRO A 62 8.33 18.00 19.40
N GLY A 63 9.04 16.87 19.51
CA GLY A 63 8.59 15.55 19.08
C GLY A 63 7.12 15.24 19.38
N GLY A 64 6.32 15.03 18.34
CA GLY A 64 4.93 14.60 18.45
C GLY A 64 3.93 15.73 18.19
N PHE A 65 2.89 15.80 19.02
CA PHE A 65 1.86 16.84 18.88
C PHE A 65 2.22 18.07 19.72
N ASP A 66 2.19 19.25 19.10
CA ASP A 66 2.32 20.52 19.79
C ASP A 66 1.20 21.52 19.41
N ASN A 67 0.92 22.50 20.27
CA ASN A 67 -0.17 23.45 20.06
C ASN A 67 0.10 24.51 18.96
N SER A 68 1.33 24.60 18.45
CA SER A 68 1.73 25.57 17.42
C SER A 68 1.73 24.97 16.01
N PHE A 69 2.25 23.75 15.85
CA PHE A 69 2.37 23.05 14.57
C PHE A 69 1.50 21.80 14.47
N GLY A 70 0.82 21.38 15.54
CA GLY A 70 0.08 20.12 15.57
C GLY A 70 1.04 18.95 15.43
N TYR A 71 0.84 18.11 14.41
CA TYR A 71 1.78 17.05 14.04
C TYR A 71 2.87 17.52 13.05
N GLY A 72 2.90 18.82 12.74
CA GLY A 72 3.86 19.42 11.82
C GLY A 72 3.32 19.68 10.41
N ARG A 73 4.23 19.79 9.45
CA ARG A 73 3.93 20.15 8.06
C ARG A 73 3.46 18.94 7.28
N VAL A 74 2.32 19.06 6.61
CA VAL A 74 1.77 17.99 5.75
C VAL A 74 2.77 17.56 4.67
N ASN A 75 2.94 16.24 4.50
CA ASN A 75 3.77 15.65 3.47
C ASN A 75 2.90 14.85 2.49
N ALA A 76 2.63 15.44 1.33
CA ALA A 76 1.76 14.82 0.34
C ALA A 76 2.30 13.48 -0.18
N LEU A 77 3.61 13.37 -0.40
CA LEU A 77 4.24 12.15 -0.89
C LEU A 77 4.10 11.01 0.12
N ALA A 78 4.48 11.26 1.37
CA ALA A 78 4.39 10.26 2.43
C ALA A 78 2.93 9.87 2.73
N ALA A 79 2.00 10.84 2.72
CA ALA A 79 0.58 10.59 2.90
C ALA A 79 0.02 9.65 1.81
N VAL A 80 0.31 9.94 0.54
CA VAL A 80 -0.10 9.10 -0.60
C VAL A 80 0.53 7.72 -0.50
N GLN A 81 1.84 7.63 -0.25
CA GLN A 81 2.55 6.36 -0.11
C GLN A 81 1.98 5.50 1.03
N SER A 82 1.63 6.11 2.16
CA SER A 82 0.99 5.40 3.29
C SER A 82 -0.44 4.94 2.98
N SER A 83 -1.10 5.56 2.01
CA SER A 83 -2.43 5.21 1.55
C SER A 83 -2.44 4.26 0.38
N LEU A 84 -1.30 4.05 -0.27
CA LEU A 84 -1.20 3.06 -1.33
C LEU A 84 -1.61 1.70 -0.77
N PRO A 85 -2.45 0.97 -1.52
CA PRO A 85 -2.87 -0.34 -1.09
C PRO A 85 -1.65 -1.27 -1.01
N THR A 86 -1.34 -1.77 0.20
CA THR A 86 -0.31 -2.81 0.36
C THR A 86 -0.86 -4.10 -0.23
N SER A 87 -0.46 -4.41 -1.45
CA SER A 87 -0.87 -5.65 -2.11
C SER A 87 -0.25 -6.85 -1.40
N PHE A 88 -1.00 -7.93 -1.28
CA PHE A 88 -0.50 -9.19 -0.73
C PHE A 88 -1.15 -10.37 -1.44
N VAL A 89 -0.49 -11.53 -1.37
CA VAL A 89 -1.04 -12.79 -1.90
C VAL A 89 -2.05 -13.35 -0.91
N SER A 90 -3.31 -13.42 -1.32
CA SER A 90 -4.40 -14.08 -0.61
C SER A 90 -4.57 -15.52 -1.10
N GLY A 91 -4.97 -16.41 -0.19
CA GLY A 91 -5.08 -17.85 -0.42
C GLY A 91 -4.60 -18.66 0.80
N PRO A 92 -4.74 -19.99 0.78
CA PRO A 92 -4.39 -20.84 1.92
C PRO A 92 -2.87 -20.91 2.14
N SER A 93 -2.46 -21.05 3.41
CA SER A 93 -1.06 -21.25 3.79
C SER A 93 -0.59 -22.70 3.68
N VAL A 94 -1.53 -23.62 3.45
CA VAL A 94 -1.26 -25.05 3.24
C VAL A 94 -1.92 -25.48 1.93
N VAL A 95 -1.17 -26.18 1.07
CA VAL A 95 -1.64 -26.73 -0.20
C VAL A 95 -1.64 -28.25 -0.12
N CYS A 96 -2.82 -28.89 -0.19
CA CYS A 96 -2.92 -30.35 -0.14
C CYS A 96 -2.95 -30.96 -1.56
N PRO A 97 -4.08 -31.08 -2.30
CA PRO A 97 -3.99 -31.45 -3.70
C PRO A 97 -3.68 -30.21 -4.58
N SER A 98 -4.39 -29.12 -4.35
CA SER A 98 -4.28 -27.88 -5.09
C SER A 98 -4.82 -26.70 -4.27
N ALA A 99 -4.49 -25.48 -4.70
CA ALA A 99 -4.98 -24.24 -4.12
C ALA A 99 -5.05 -23.16 -5.21
N SER A 100 -5.84 -22.12 -5.00
CA SER A 100 -5.83 -20.92 -5.84
C SER A 100 -5.42 -19.71 -5.02
N TYR A 101 -4.74 -18.78 -5.69
CA TYR A 101 -4.25 -17.56 -5.07
C TYR A 101 -4.74 -16.34 -5.84
N SER A 102 -4.79 -15.20 -5.15
CA SER A 102 -5.12 -13.92 -5.78
C SER A 102 -4.31 -12.82 -5.14
N VAL A 103 -4.06 -11.73 -5.87
CA VAL A 103 -3.49 -10.53 -5.28
C VAL A 103 -4.65 -9.67 -4.80
N THR A 104 -4.68 -9.36 -3.51
CA THR A 104 -5.66 -8.44 -2.93
C THR A 104 -5.08 -7.03 -2.90
N ASN A 105 -5.95 -6.02 -2.93
CA ASN A 105 -5.58 -4.62 -2.77
C ASN A 105 -4.60 -4.19 -3.89
N MET A 106 -4.97 -4.46 -5.14
CA MET A 106 -4.19 -4.10 -6.33
C MET A 106 -4.87 -2.94 -7.06
N LEU A 107 -4.09 -1.94 -7.47
CA LEU A 107 -4.59 -0.87 -8.33
C LEU A 107 -5.09 -1.43 -9.68
N ALA A 108 -6.14 -0.82 -10.23
CA ALA A 108 -6.70 -1.21 -11.52
C ALA A 108 -5.66 -1.06 -12.66
N GLY A 109 -5.71 -1.97 -13.64
CA GLY A 109 -4.82 -1.95 -14.81
C GLY A 109 -3.45 -2.61 -14.61
N ALA A 110 -3.22 -3.30 -13.49
CA ALA A 110 -2.05 -4.16 -13.34
C ALA A 110 -2.25 -5.54 -13.97
N THR A 111 -1.20 -6.08 -14.58
CA THR A 111 -1.10 -7.47 -14.98
C THR A 111 -0.33 -8.25 -13.91
N VAL A 112 -0.86 -9.40 -13.49
CA VAL A 112 -0.21 -10.29 -12.52
C VAL A 112 0.26 -11.55 -13.20
N THR A 113 1.52 -11.93 -12.97
CA THR A 113 2.05 -13.24 -13.37
C THR A 113 2.59 -13.99 -12.17
N TRP A 114 2.34 -15.29 -12.11
CA TRP A 114 2.63 -16.13 -10.96
C TRP A 114 3.82 -17.04 -11.21
N SER A 115 4.61 -17.27 -10.17
CA SER A 115 5.75 -18.20 -10.18
C SER A 115 5.92 -18.85 -8.82
N SER A 116 6.53 -20.04 -8.80
CA SER A 116 6.87 -20.79 -7.59
C SER A 116 8.38 -20.89 -7.47
N SER A 117 8.90 -20.76 -6.24
CA SER A 117 10.33 -20.91 -5.97
C SER A 117 10.85 -22.34 -6.16
N ASN A 118 9.97 -23.35 -6.11
CA ASN A 118 10.34 -24.74 -6.27
C ASN A 118 9.21 -25.53 -6.95
N THR A 119 9.37 -25.78 -8.25
CA THR A 119 8.40 -26.51 -9.07
C THR A 119 8.38 -28.02 -8.81
N SER A 120 9.42 -28.58 -8.18
CA SER A 120 9.42 -29.98 -7.73
C SER A 120 8.51 -30.20 -6.52
N ILE A 121 8.20 -29.16 -5.76
CA ILE A 121 7.27 -29.20 -4.62
C ILE A 121 5.90 -28.68 -5.04
N LEU A 122 5.84 -27.52 -5.70
CA LEU A 122 4.60 -26.85 -6.05
C LEU A 122 4.73 -26.17 -7.41
N THR A 123 3.84 -26.53 -8.34
CA THR A 123 3.68 -25.80 -9.60
C THR A 123 2.57 -24.78 -9.46
N ILE A 124 2.68 -23.65 -10.15
CA ILE A 124 1.62 -22.64 -10.22
C ILE A 124 1.45 -22.19 -11.68
N ASN A 125 0.21 -22.12 -12.12
CA ASN A 125 -0.14 -21.62 -13.44
C ASN A 125 0.08 -20.09 -13.48
N ALA A 126 0.94 -19.64 -14.38
CA ALA A 126 1.38 -18.25 -14.44
C ALA A 126 0.24 -17.21 -14.64
N PRO A 127 -0.77 -17.45 -15.50
CA PRO A 127 -1.91 -16.53 -15.64
C PRO A 127 -3.06 -16.75 -14.65
N THR A 128 -3.35 -17.99 -14.20
CA THR A 128 -4.56 -18.28 -13.41
C THR A 128 -4.34 -18.39 -11.90
N ALA A 129 -3.09 -18.38 -11.44
CA ALA A 129 -2.73 -18.58 -10.03
C ALA A 129 -3.18 -19.92 -9.43
N ALA A 130 -3.54 -20.89 -10.27
CA ALA A 130 -3.87 -22.25 -9.84
C ALA A 130 -2.59 -22.99 -9.48
N ALA A 131 -2.43 -23.34 -8.21
CA ALA A 131 -1.30 -24.06 -7.66
C ALA A 131 -1.63 -25.54 -7.48
N THR A 132 -0.71 -26.42 -7.86
CA THR A 132 -0.86 -27.87 -7.79
C THR A 132 0.34 -28.48 -7.08
N ARG A 133 0.06 -29.34 -6.10
CA ARG A 133 1.10 -30.08 -5.38
C ARG A 133 1.80 -31.06 -6.31
N VAL A 134 3.13 -31.08 -6.25
CA VAL A 134 4.00 -32.06 -6.92
C VAL A 134 4.77 -32.89 -5.89
N GLY A 135 5.18 -32.28 -4.77
CA GLY A 135 5.89 -32.93 -3.67
C GLY A 135 5.56 -32.30 -2.32
N ASP A 136 6.24 -32.76 -1.27
CA ASP A 136 6.09 -32.23 0.08
C ASP A 136 7.20 -31.23 0.43
N GLY A 137 6.87 -30.28 1.30
CA GLY A 137 7.82 -29.31 1.83
C GLY A 137 7.28 -27.89 1.80
N GLN A 138 8.16 -26.94 1.55
CA GLN A 138 7.81 -25.52 1.55
C GLN A 138 8.16 -24.89 0.19
N ALA A 139 7.24 -24.09 -0.33
CA ALA A 139 7.43 -23.32 -1.55
C ALA A 139 7.00 -21.87 -1.32
N THR A 140 7.68 -20.94 -1.98
CA THR A 140 7.29 -19.52 -1.99
C THR A 140 6.65 -19.18 -3.31
N ILE A 141 5.40 -18.74 -3.26
CA ILE A 141 4.65 -18.24 -4.40
C ILE A 141 4.98 -16.76 -4.56
N THR A 142 5.31 -16.36 -5.77
CA THR A 142 5.62 -14.97 -6.13
C THR A 142 4.61 -14.48 -7.17
N ALA A 143 3.91 -13.41 -6.85
CA ALA A 143 3.11 -12.66 -7.82
C ALA A 143 3.93 -11.45 -8.29
N ASN A 144 4.26 -11.45 -9.58
CA ASN A 144 4.93 -10.34 -10.25
C ASN A 144 3.85 -9.41 -10.81
N ILE A 145 3.82 -8.18 -10.30
CA ILE A 145 2.81 -7.20 -10.63
C ILE A 145 3.45 -6.13 -11.52
N GLN A 146 2.92 -6.01 -12.73
CA GLN A 146 3.38 -5.07 -13.74
C GLN A 146 2.24 -4.08 -14.04
N TYR A 147 2.49 -2.80 -13.80
CA TYR A 147 1.66 -1.71 -14.31
C TYR A 147 2.12 -1.31 -15.71
N THR A 148 1.30 -0.53 -16.43
CA THR A 148 1.54 0.00 -17.79
C THR A 148 3.01 0.27 -18.10
N ALA A 149 3.43 0.00 -19.34
CA ALA A 149 4.79 0.13 -19.81
C ALA A 149 5.44 1.46 -19.35
N GLY A 150 6.49 1.35 -18.53
CA GLY A 150 7.21 2.47 -17.91
C GLY A 150 7.24 2.45 -16.38
N CYS A 151 6.35 1.72 -15.72
CA CYS A 151 6.40 1.53 -14.27
C CYS A 151 7.34 0.37 -13.90
N THR A 152 8.16 0.54 -12.87
CA THR A 152 8.99 -0.53 -12.31
C THR A 152 8.09 -1.62 -11.71
N PRO A 153 8.25 -2.90 -12.10
CA PRO A 153 7.50 -3.98 -11.49
C PRO A 153 7.86 -4.13 -10.02
N PHE A 154 6.90 -4.60 -9.24
CA PHE A 154 7.12 -5.03 -7.87
C PHE A 154 6.54 -6.43 -7.68
N ARG A 155 7.02 -7.12 -6.65
CA ARG A 155 6.64 -8.50 -6.35
C ARG A 155 6.12 -8.62 -4.95
N VAL A 156 5.10 -9.45 -4.78
CA VAL A 156 4.58 -9.85 -3.48
C VAL A 156 4.71 -11.37 -3.38
N THR A 157 5.14 -11.84 -2.21
CA THR A 157 5.48 -13.24 -1.99
C THR A 157 4.68 -13.84 -0.85
N LYS A 158 4.34 -15.12 -0.95
CA LYS A 158 3.75 -15.89 0.14
C LYS A 158 4.39 -17.26 0.23
N THR A 159 4.91 -17.58 1.40
CA THR A 159 5.41 -18.90 1.74
C THR A 159 4.26 -19.81 2.13
N VAL A 160 4.21 -21.01 1.54
CA VAL A 160 3.17 -22.00 1.76
C VAL A 160 3.80 -23.36 2.05
N ASN A 161 3.17 -24.11 2.94
CA ASN A 161 3.52 -25.51 3.19
C ASN A 161 2.71 -26.39 2.24
N VAL A 162 3.33 -27.40 1.67
CA VAL A 162 2.75 -28.23 0.63
C VAL A 162 2.74 -29.67 1.11
N GLY A 163 1.56 -30.26 1.08
CA GLY A 163 1.25 -31.56 1.65
C GLY A 163 1.62 -31.64 3.12
N LYS A 164 2.43 -32.63 3.50
CA LYS A 164 2.75 -32.87 4.91
C LYS A 164 3.68 -31.77 5.43
N PRO A 165 3.31 -31.01 6.48
CA PRO A 165 4.20 -30.02 7.05
C PRO A 165 5.47 -30.71 7.57
N ILE A 166 6.63 -30.32 7.04
CA ILE A 166 7.92 -30.76 7.57
C ILE A 166 8.12 -30.03 8.89
N ILE A 167 7.76 -30.70 9.98
CA ILE A 167 8.15 -30.26 11.32
C ILE A 167 9.59 -30.74 11.50
N SER A 168 10.54 -29.80 11.47
CA SER A 168 11.91 -30.06 11.87
C SER A 168 12.18 -29.48 13.25
N PHE A 169 12.60 -30.34 14.17
CA PHE A 169 13.08 -29.93 15.49
C PHE A 169 14.34 -30.70 15.83
N THR A 170 15.18 -30.08 16.66
CA THR A 170 16.44 -30.68 17.08
C THR A 170 16.28 -31.21 18.50
N VAL A 171 16.45 -32.53 18.69
CA VAL A 171 16.57 -33.12 20.03
C VAL A 171 18.03 -33.51 20.20
N ASN A 172 18.71 -32.97 21.21
CA ASN A 172 20.11 -33.27 21.53
C ASN A 172 21.08 -33.09 20.34
N GLY A 173 20.88 -32.05 19.53
CA GLY A 173 21.75 -31.75 18.38
C GLY A 173 21.48 -32.60 17.12
N GLN A 174 20.52 -33.53 17.16
CA GLN A 174 20.12 -34.33 15.99
C GLN A 174 18.85 -33.75 15.36
N PRO A 175 18.86 -33.43 14.05
CA PRO A 175 17.67 -32.95 13.35
C PRO A 175 16.69 -34.10 13.11
N PHE A 176 15.45 -33.94 13.54
CA PHE A 176 14.34 -34.82 13.20
C PHE A 176 13.46 -34.15 12.16
N THR A 177 13.09 -34.88 11.10
CA THR A 177 12.09 -34.48 10.11
C THR A 177 11.02 -35.56 10.04
N ASN A 178 9.74 -35.18 10.06
CA ASN A 178 8.66 -36.14 9.85
C ASN A 178 8.68 -36.59 8.37
N GLY A 179 8.87 -37.90 8.15
CA GLY A 179 8.94 -38.52 6.82
C GLY A 179 7.65 -38.43 6.02
#